data_AF-A0A3P6TJ05-F1
#
_entry.id   AF-A0A3P6TJ05-F1
#
_cell.length_a   1.000
_cell.length_b   1.000
_cell.length_c   1.000
_cell.angle_alpha   90.00
_cell.angle_beta   90.00
_cell.angle_gamma   90.00
#
_symmetry.space_group_name_H-M   'P 1'
#
loop_
_entity.id
_entity.type
_entity.pdbx_description
1 polymer ?
#
loop_
_entity_poly.entity_id
_entity_poly.type
_entity_poly.pdbx_seq_one_letter_code
_entity_poly.pdbx_strand_id
1 'polypeptide(L)'
;MQSSSVKNTAIHSKSLGKCIRQTIMLCEKVDLLINEDDFQTLIPPEIHSLRSRIIKLCKTIFNDSEWGRRILERVWKSCYYLVICRIRRAALSVEQKNWTEMLISTFVKELCIFANDFSHLRAAVCLYIGDLRRYAWLIYGVEKYRNLALLCYRKSAKLDEENGIALNQLGLLVQEASPTCALLYFLLADNAPLPFDGAYTNVISLLKQQKEQKKENSTVFILEHCFTCFRQSYFEELAAKWSECIISQLETQHAFHVALSINIIVLAATTLLKRASVK
;
A
#
# COMPACT_ATOMS: atom_id res chain seq x y z
N MET A 1 5.23 -11.04 -48.56
CA MET A 1 5.12 -11.52 -47.16
C MET A 1 4.90 -10.41 -46.11
N GLN A 2 4.84 -9.12 -46.46
CA GLN A 2 4.63 -8.02 -45.50
C GLN A 2 3.15 -7.72 -45.14
N SER A 3 2.17 -8.27 -45.85
CA SER A 3 0.75 -7.92 -45.68
C SER A 3 0.00 -8.70 -44.58
N SER A 4 0.52 -9.87 -44.15
CA SER A 4 -0.10 -10.70 -43.11
C SER A 4 0.22 -10.19 -41.69
N SER A 5 1.43 -9.68 -41.49
CA SER A 5 1.87 -9.08 -40.22
C SER A 5 1.03 -7.86 -39.84
N VAL A 6 0.85 -6.91 -40.77
CA VAL A 6 0.09 -5.66 -40.53
C VAL A 6 -1.40 -5.94 -40.28
N LYS A 7 -1.99 -6.90 -41.00
CA LYS A 7 -3.39 -7.32 -40.78
C LYS A 7 -3.58 -7.99 -39.42
N ASN A 8 -2.66 -8.84 -38.99
CA ASN A 8 -2.73 -9.52 -37.69
C ASN A 8 -2.61 -8.52 -36.52
N THR A 9 -1.71 -7.53 -36.61
CA THR A 9 -1.56 -6.49 -35.59
C THR A 9 -2.80 -5.60 -35.48
N ALA A 10 -3.42 -5.24 -36.61
CA ALA A 10 -4.65 -4.44 -36.64
C ALA A 10 -5.87 -5.19 -36.07
N ILE A 11 -5.98 -6.50 -36.32
CA ILE A 11 -7.05 -7.36 -35.77
C ILE A 11 -6.84 -7.57 -34.26
N HIS A 12 -5.60 -7.82 -33.83
CA HIS A 12 -5.25 -7.95 -32.42
C HIS A 12 -5.55 -6.66 -31.63
N SER A 13 -5.20 -5.49 -32.18
CA SER A 13 -5.47 -4.18 -31.58
C SER A 13 -6.98 -3.89 -31.44
N LYS A 14 -7.78 -4.19 -32.47
CA LYS A 14 -9.26 -4.04 -32.40
C LYS A 14 -9.90 -4.98 -31.38
N SER A 15 -9.39 -6.21 -31.26
CA SER A 15 -9.84 -7.19 -30.27
C SER A 15 -9.52 -6.76 -28.83
N LEU A 16 -8.29 -6.31 -28.59
CA LEU A 16 -7.85 -5.81 -27.28
C LEU A 16 -8.70 -4.61 -26.82
N GLY A 17 -8.92 -3.64 -27.70
CA GLY A 17 -9.77 -2.48 -27.40
C GLY A 17 -11.21 -2.85 -27.04
N LYS A 18 -11.76 -3.91 -27.66
CA LYS A 18 -13.09 -4.44 -27.30
C LYS A 18 -13.07 -5.07 -25.90
N CYS A 19 -12.06 -5.89 -25.58
CA CYS A 19 -11.90 -6.47 -24.25
C CYS A 19 -11.77 -5.40 -23.17
N ILE A 20 -10.96 -4.36 -23.40
CA ILE A 20 -10.78 -3.23 -22.47
C ILE A 20 -12.11 -2.55 -22.17
N ARG A 21 -12.87 -2.14 -23.21
CA ARG A 21 -14.18 -1.48 -23.03
C ARG A 21 -15.16 -2.38 -22.28
N GLN A 22 -15.21 -3.67 -22.62
CA GLN A 22 -16.07 -4.63 -21.92
C GLN A 22 -15.70 -4.77 -20.45
N THR A 23 -14.41 -4.85 -20.12
CA THR A 23 -13.94 -4.92 -18.73
C THR A 23 -14.36 -3.68 -17.95
N ILE A 24 -14.16 -2.48 -18.50
CA ILE A 24 -14.53 -1.21 -17.85
C ILE A 24 -16.04 -1.17 -17.56
N MET A 25 -16.88 -1.47 -18.57
CA MET A 25 -18.35 -1.52 -18.41
C MET A 25 -18.78 -2.52 -17.34
N LEU A 26 -18.12 -3.67 -17.23
CA LEU A 26 -18.43 -4.66 -16.19
C LEU A 26 -17.96 -4.18 -14.80
N CYS A 27 -16.81 -3.52 -14.70
CA CYS A 27 -16.34 -2.90 -13.46
C CYS A 27 -17.31 -1.81 -12.98
N GLU A 28 -17.84 -0.98 -13.88
CA GLU A 28 -18.87 0.02 -13.55
C GLU A 28 -20.14 -0.62 -13.01
N LYS A 29 -20.59 -1.74 -13.60
CA LYS A 29 -21.74 -2.49 -13.06
C LYS A 29 -21.46 -3.06 -11.67
N VAL A 30 -20.25 -3.55 -11.41
CA VAL A 30 -19.84 -4.00 -10.07
C VAL A 30 -19.86 -2.83 -9.09
N ASP A 31 -19.35 -1.66 -9.48
CA ASP A 31 -19.34 -0.47 -8.64
C ASP A 31 -20.76 0.00 -8.28
N LEU A 32 -21.72 -0.08 -9.20
CA LEU A 32 -23.11 0.25 -8.93
C LEU A 32 -23.70 -0.74 -7.90
N LEU A 33 -23.63 -2.04 -8.18
CA LEU A 33 -24.18 -3.08 -7.31
C LEU A 33 -23.56 -3.09 -5.91
N ILE A 34 -22.26 -2.87 -5.78
CA ILE A 34 -21.59 -2.89 -4.47
C ILE A 34 -21.90 -1.64 -3.64
N ASN A 35 -22.34 -0.55 -4.26
CA ASN A 35 -22.72 0.69 -3.58
C ASN A 35 -24.24 0.83 -3.40
N GLU A 36 -25.05 -0.06 -3.98
CA GLU A 36 -26.48 -0.13 -3.70
C GLU A 36 -26.69 -0.53 -2.22
N ASP A 37 -27.39 0.34 -1.49
CA ASP A 37 -27.44 0.32 -0.02
C ASP A 37 -28.72 -0.37 0.48
N ASP A 38 -28.85 -1.66 0.16
CA ASP A 38 -29.98 -2.49 0.61
C ASP A 38 -29.83 -2.96 2.08
N PHE A 39 -28.67 -2.74 2.72
CA PHE A 39 -28.28 -3.15 4.09
C PHE A 39 -28.46 -4.64 4.48
N GLN A 40 -29.23 -5.43 3.73
CA GLN A 40 -29.54 -6.83 4.00
C GLN A 40 -28.53 -7.78 3.37
N THR A 41 -28.03 -7.43 2.18
CA THR A 41 -27.11 -8.27 1.43
C THR A 41 -25.67 -7.78 1.57
N LEU A 42 -24.80 -8.61 2.17
CA LEU A 42 -23.39 -8.28 2.36
C LEU A 42 -22.69 -8.06 1.02
N ILE A 43 -22.87 -8.99 0.07
CA ILE A 43 -22.36 -8.90 -1.31
C ILE A 43 -23.43 -9.50 -2.25
N PRO A 44 -23.95 -8.71 -3.21
CA PRO A 44 -24.89 -9.23 -4.21
C PRO A 44 -24.30 -10.42 -5.00
N PRO A 45 -25.05 -11.53 -5.16
CA PRO A 45 -24.54 -12.75 -5.80
C PRO A 45 -24.08 -12.52 -7.25
N GLU A 46 -24.67 -11.56 -7.95
CA GLU A 46 -24.33 -11.16 -9.31
C GLU A 46 -22.87 -10.72 -9.44
N ILE A 47 -22.31 -10.14 -8.37
CA ILE A 47 -20.91 -9.70 -8.33
C ILE A 47 -19.97 -10.87 -8.59
N HIS A 48 -20.26 -12.08 -8.08
CA HIS A 48 -19.41 -13.25 -8.35
C HIS A 48 -19.35 -13.61 -9.84
N SER A 49 -20.49 -13.56 -10.53
CA SER A 49 -20.58 -13.81 -11.97
C SER A 49 -19.87 -12.72 -12.78
N LEU A 50 -20.07 -11.45 -12.42
CA LEU A 50 -19.40 -10.32 -13.07
C LEU A 50 -17.88 -10.39 -12.90
N ARG A 51 -17.39 -10.67 -11.69
CA ARG A 51 -15.96 -10.86 -11.41
C ARG A 51 -15.38 -11.97 -12.28
N SER A 52 -16.02 -13.15 -12.33
CA SER A 52 -15.53 -14.26 -13.16
C SER A 52 -15.36 -13.87 -14.64
N ARG A 53 -16.31 -13.12 -15.19
CA ARG A 53 -16.23 -12.59 -16.56
C ARG A 53 -15.10 -11.58 -16.74
N ILE A 54 -14.93 -10.66 -15.80
CA ILE A 54 -13.84 -9.66 -15.80
C ILE A 54 -12.48 -10.37 -15.77
N ILE A 55 -12.28 -11.30 -14.84
CA ILE A 55 -11.02 -12.05 -14.70
C ILE A 55 -10.67 -12.83 -15.97
N LYS A 56 -11.67 -13.38 -16.67
CA LYS A 56 -11.45 -14.02 -17.97
C LYS A 56 -10.96 -13.05 -19.04
N LEU A 57 -11.50 -11.83 -19.10
CA LEU A 57 -11.06 -10.79 -20.03
C LEU A 57 -9.65 -10.29 -19.71
N CYS A 58 -9.30 -10.18 -18.42
CA CYS A 58 -7.97 -9.76 -17.98
C CYS A 58 -6.85 -10.60 -18.56
N LYS A 59 -7.04 -11.92 -18.73
CA LYS A 59 -6.03 -12.82 -19.32
C LYS A 59 -5.58 -12.38 -20.72
N THR A 60 -6.46 -11.77 -21.50
CA THR A 60 -6.11 -11.23 -22.82
C THR A 60 -5.44 -9.88 -22.68
N ILE A 61 -6.00 -8.99 -21.84
CA ILE A 61 -5.55 -7.60 -21.70
C ILE A 61 -4.15 -7.52 -21.06
N PHE A 62 -3.87 -8.37 -20.08
CA PHE A 62 -2.62 -8.35 -19.31
C PHE A 62 -1.39 -8.78 -20.11
N ASN A 63 -1.54 -9.23 -21.36
CA ASN A 63 -0.38 -9.41 -22.25
C ASN A 63 0.20 -8.06 -22.71
N ASP A 64 -0.60 -7.00 -22.68
CA ASP A 64 -0.16 -5.64 -22.98
C ASP A 64 0.31 -4.95 -21.69
N SER A 65 1.56 -4.48 -21.65
CA SER A 65 2.17 -3.99 -20.41
C SER A 65 1.68 -2.61 -19.97
N GLU A 66 1.23 -1.78 -20.91
CA GLU A 66 0.68 -0.46 -20.62
C GLU A 66 -0.76 -0.60 -20.12
N TRP A 67 -1.60 -1.27 -20.92
CA TRP A 67 -3.01 -1.48 -20.58
C TRP A 67 -3.19 -2.45 -19.42
N GLY A 68 -2.31 -3.44 -19.29
CA GLY A 68 -2.34 -4.43 -18.22
C GLY A 68 -2.31 -3.78 -16.85
N ARG A 69 -1.40 -2.81 -16.65
CA ARG A 69 -1.31 -2.07 -15.37
C ARG A 69 -2.55 -1.23 -15.08
N ARG A 70 -3.01 -0.44 -16.05
CA ARG A 70 -4.19 0.42 -15.89
C ARG A 70 -5.46 -0.38 -15.61
N ILE A 71 -5.65 -1.49 -16.32
CA ILE A 71 -6.81 -2.36 -16.14
C ILE A 71 -6.71 -3.15 -14.84
N LEU A 72 -5.52 -3.61 -14.45
CA LEU A 72 -5.34 -4.25 -13.15
C LEU A 72 -5.75 -3.33 -12.01
N GLU A 73 -5.36 -2.04 -12.04
CA GLU A 73 -5.77 -1.07 -11.01
C GLU A 73 -7.29 -0.88 -10.97
N ARG A 74 -7.93 -0.71 -12.14
CA ARG A 74 -9.40 -0.58 -12.23
C ARG A 74 -10.11 -1.82 -11.67
N VAL A 75 -9.61 -3.01 -12.02
CA VAL A 75 -10.15 -4.29 -11.58
C VAL A 75 -9.92 -4.50 -10.09
N TRP A 76 -8.73 -4.16 -9.56
CA TRP A 76 -8.45 -4.15 -8.12
C TRP A 76 -9.48 -3.33 -7.37
N LYS A 77 -9.71 -2.09 -7.80
CA LYS A 77 -10.68 -1.19 -7.16
C LYS A 77 -12.08 -1.79 -7.11
N SER A 78 -12.62 -2.19 -8.26
CA SER A 78 -14.02 -2.63 -8.38
C SER A 78 -14.26 -4.03 -7.81
N CYS A 79 -13.40 -4.99 -8.15
CA CYS A 79 -13.66 -6.40 -7.89
C CYS A 79 -13.09 -6.89 -6.56
N TYR A 80 -12.21 -6.13 -5.92
CA TYR A 80 -11.54 -6.55 -4.69
C TYR A 80 -11.69 -5.51 -3.59
N TYR A 81 -11.16 -4.31 -3.81
CA TYR A 81 -11.11 -3.28 -2.78
C TYR A 81 -12.49 -2.83 -2.29
N LEU A 82 -13.40 -2.46 -3.21
CA LEU A 82 -14.77 -2.04 -2.83
C LEU A 82 -15.53 -3.14 -2.10
N VAL A 83 -15.36 -4.39 -2.55
CA VAL A 83 -15.95 -5.57 -1.92
C VAL A 83 -15.48 -5.71 -0.47
N ILE A 84 -14.17 -5.62 -0.23
CA ILE A 84 -13.61 -5.67 1.13
C ILE A 84 -14.01 -4.44 1.96
N CYS A 85 -14.09 -3.25 1.36
CA CYS A 85 -14.57 -2.05 2.05
C CYS A 85 -16.01 -2.20 2.55
N ARG A 86 -16.90 -2.79 1.74
CA ARG A 86 -18.28 -3.09 2.16
C ARG A 86 -18.30 -4.08 3.33
N ILE A 87 -17.54 -5.17 3.23
CA ILE A 87 -17.41 -6.16 4.32
C ILE A 87 -16.93 -5.51 5.61
N ARG A 88 -15.90 -4.67 5.55
CA ARG A 88 -15.32 -4.01 6.73
C ARG A 88 -16.26 -3.02 7.43
N ARG A 89 -17.25 -2.49 6.72
CA ARG A 89 -18.27 -1.59 7.29
C ARG A 89 -19.42 -2.35 7.94
N ALA A 90 -19.60 -3.61 7.62
CA ALA A 90 -20.66 -4.44 8.17
C ALA A 90 -20.27 -5.04 9.54
N ALA A 91 -21.26 -5.19 10.41
CA ALA A 91 -21.14 -6.01 11.61
C ALA A 91 -21.28 -7.48 11.22
N LEU A 92 -20.16 -8.20 11.16
CA LEU A 92 -20.12 -9.57 10.64
C LEU A 92 -20.47 -10.62 11.71
N SER A 93 -21.38 -11.54 11.38
CA SER A 93 -21.58 -12.79 12.12
C SER A 93 -20.35 -13.71 12.02
N VAL A 94 -20.32 -14.77 12.83
CA VAL A 94 -19.24 -15.77 12.80
C VAL A 94 -19.18 -16.47 11.44
N GLU A 95 -20.34 -16.81 10.88
CA GLU A 95 -20.48 -17.44 9.57
C GLU A 95 -19.98 -16.50 8.46
N GLN A 96 -20.36 -15.22 8.52
CA GLN A 96 -19.91 -14.20 7.57
C GLN A 96 -18.40 -13.95 7.66
N LYS A 97 -17.81 -14.04 8.87
CA LYS A 97 -16.36 -14.00 9.07
C LYS A 97 -15.67 -15.18 8.39
N ASN A 98 -16.14 -16.41 8.60
CA ASN A 98 -15.56 -17.60 7.97
C ASN A 98 -15.67 -17.53 6.43
N TRP A 99 -16.84 -17.12 5.93
CA TRP A 99 -17.06 -16.93 4.50
C TRP A 99 -16.13 -15.85 3.91
N THR A 100 -15.95 -14.72 4.62
CA THR A 100 -15.02 -13.66 4.21
C THR A 100 -13.58 -14.15 4.12
N GLU A 101 -13.17 -15.08 4.97
CA GLU A 101 -11.81 -15.63 4.98
C GLU A 101 -11.56 -16.49 3.74
N MET A 102 -12.56 -17.30 3.37
CA MET A 102 -12.57 -18.07 2.13
C MET A 102 -12.57 -17.16 0.90
N LEU A 103 -13.34 -16.07 0.94
CA LEU A 103 -13.39 -15.08 -0.14
C LEU A 103 -12.03 -14.40 -0.34
N ILE A 104 -11.41 -13.90 0.73
CA ILE A 104 -10.07 -13.29 0.67
C ILE A 104 -9.04 -14.31 0.15
N SER A 105 -9.13 -15.57 0.58
CA SER A 105 -8.24 -16.63 0.08
C SER A 105 -8.43 -16.89 -1.42
N THR A 106 -9.66 -16.84 -1.91
CA THR A 106 -9.98 -16.93 -3.34
C THR A 106 -9.38 -15.74 -4.10
N PHE A 107 -9.53 -14.53 -3.58
CA PHE A 107 -8.96 -13.32 -4.17
C PHE A 107 -7.43 -13.39 -4.26
N VAL A 108 -6.77 -13.84 -3.20
CA VAL A 108 -5.31 -14.04 -3.20
C VAL A 108 -4.91 -15.09 -4.23
N LYS A 109 -5.65 -16.20 -4.35
CA LYS A 109 -5.36 -17.22 -5.37
C LYS A 109 -5.47 -16.68 -6.80
N GLU A 110 -6.51 -15.92 -7.09
CA GLU A 110 -6.69 -15.26 -8.40
C GLU A 110 -5.52 -14.32 -8.70
N LEU A 111 -5.15 -13.48 -7.74
CA LEU A 111 -4.02 -12.56 -7.88
C LEU A 111 -2.68 -13.28 -8.04
N CYS A 112 -2.44 -14.38 -7.30
CA CYS A 112 -1.24 -15.19 -7.48
C CYS A 112 -1.10 -15.73 -8.92
N ILE A 113 -2.21 -16.12 -9.55
CA ILE A 113 -2.20 -16.54 -10.97
C ILE A 113 -1.72 -15.38 -11.85
N PHE A 114 -2.24 -14.16 -11.64
CA PHE A 114 -1.79 -12.99 -12.40
C PHE A 114 -0.31 -12.68 -12.20
N ALA A 115 0.21 -12.75 -10.97
CA ALA A 115 1.63 -12.54 -10.71
C ALA A 115 2.52 -13.59 -11.40
N ASN A 116 2.06 -14.84 -11.47
CA ASN A 116 2.81 -15.92 -12.12
C ASN A 116 2.82 -15.74 -13.64
N ASP A 117 1.65 -15.50 -14.22
CA ASP A 117 1.44 -15.43 -15.67
C ASP A 117 1.97 -14.12 -16.27
N PHE A 118 1.94 -13.01 -15.54
CA PHE A 118 2.28 -11.66 -16.04
C PHE A 118 3.35 -11.00 -15.17
N SER A 119 4.62 -11.20 -15.53
CA SER A 119 5.77 -10.75 -14.73
C SER A 119 5.80 -9.24 -14.46
N HIS A 120 5.41 -8.42 -15.44
CA HIS A 120 5.38 -6.95 -15.32
C HIS A 120 4.29 -6.43 -14.37
N LEU A 121 3.33 -7.27 -13.96
CA LEU A 121 2.30 -6.93 -12.97
C LEU A 121 2.68 -7.36 -11.55
N ARG A 122 3.75 -8.13 -11.36
CA ARG A 122 4.09 -8.77 -10.07
C ARG A 122 4.19 -7.78 -8.92
N ALA A 123 4.79 -6.62 -9.12
CA ALA A 123 4.93 -5.60 -8.08
C ALA A 123 3.55 -5.16 -7.57
N ALA A 124 2.69 -4.65 -8.46
CA ALA A 124 1.33 -4.22 -8.13
C ALA A 124 0.48 -5.36 -7.54
N VAL A 125 0.60 -6.57 -8.08
CA VAL A 125 -0.14 -7.73 -7.56
C VAL A 125 0.33 -8.10 -6.15
N CYS A 126 1.64 -8.07 -5.86
CA CYS A 126 2.16 -8.28 -4.51
C CYS A 126 1.64 -7.22 -3.53
N LEU A 127 1.58 -5.94 -3.95
CA LEU A 127 0.96 -4.88 -3.15
C LEU A 127 -0.49 -5.20 -2.80
N TYR A 128 -1.31 -5.58 -3.80
CA TYR A 128 -2.72 -5.90 -3.60
C TYR A 128 -2.97 -7.15 -2.76
N ILE A 129 -2.15 -8.19 -2.91
CA ILE A 129 -2.19 -9.35 -2.01
C ILE A 129 -1.84 -8.90 -0.58
N GLY A 130 -0.85 -8.02 -0.42
CA GLY A 130 -0.51 -7.41 0.87
C GLY A 130 -1.70 -6.70 1.51
N ASP A 131 -2.44 -5.89 0.73
CA ASP A 131 -3.66 -5.22 1.19
C ASP A 131 -4.74 -6.21 1.62
N LEU A 132 -5.00 -7.26 0.84
CA LEU A 132 -5.95 -8.31 1.22
C LEU A 132 -5.58 -8.98 2.55
N ARG A 133 -4.28 -9.26 2.76
CA ARG A 133 -3.79 -9.84 4.02
C ARG A 133 -3.88 -8.85 5.17
N ARG A 134 -3.60 -7.56 4.93
CA ARG A 134 -3.80 -6.52 5.93
C ARG A 134 -5.26 -6.38 6.32
N TYR A 135 -6.20 -6.43 5.37
CA TYR A 135 -7.62 -6.40 5.69
C TYR A 135 -8.08 -7.64 6.46
N ALA A 136 -7.58 -8.83 6.12
CA ALA A 136 -7.82 -10.02 6.93
C ALA A 136 -7.34 -9.82 8.37
N TRP A 137 -6.12 -9.28 8.58
CA TRP A 137 -5.65 -8.96 9.92
C TRP A 137 -6.57 -7.98 10.66
N LEU A 138 -7.05 -6.92 10.00
CA LEU A 138 -7.98 -5.98 10.62
C LEU A 138 -9.36 -6.58 10.95
N ILE A 139 -9.81 -7.59 10.22
CA ILE A 139 -11.12 -8.24 10.44
C ILE A 139 -11.01 -9.32 11.54
N TYR A 140 -9.91 -10.07 11.58
CA TYR A 140 -9.78 -11.25 12.44
C TYR A 140 -8.84 -11.05 13.63
N GLY A 141 -7.97 -10.04 13.61
CA GLY A 141 -6.94 -9.82 14.64
C GLY A 141 -5.82 -10.86 14.67
N VAL A 142 -5.75 -11.76 13.69
CA VAL A 142 -4.78 -12.88 13.69
C VAL A 142 -3.43 -12.44 13.10
N GLU A 143 -2.37 -12.53 13.89
CA GLU A 143 -1.03 -12.01 13.54
C GLU A 143 -0.41 -12.64 12.29
N LYS A 144 -0.78 -13.90 11.99
CA LYS A 144 -0.40 -14.57 10.72
C LYS A 144 -0.71 -13.68 9.51
N TYR A 145 -1.84 -12.99 9.49
CA TYR A 145 -2.23 -12.15 8.37
C TYR A 145 -1.38 -10.88 8.26
N ARG A 146 -1.01 -10.28 9.38
CA ARG A 146 -0.05 -9.16 9.40
C ARG A 146 1.32 -9.58 8.88
N ASN A 147 1.82 -10.73 9.31
CA ASN A 147 3.09 -11.27 8.83
C ASN A 147 3.08 -11.56 7.32
N LEU A 148 2.00 -12.13 6.80
CA LEU A 148 1.83 -12.34 5.36
C LEU A 148 1.76 -11.03 4.58
N ALA A 149 1.08 -10.01 5.11
CA ALA A 149 1.04 -8.68 4.51
C ALA A 149 2.44 -8.05 4.45
N LEU A 150 3.23 -8.12 5.53
CA LEU A 150 4.62 -7.66 5.57
C LEU A 150 5.48 -8.31 4.49
N LEU A 151 5.37 -9.64 4.31
CA LEU A 151 6.11 -10.35 3.26
C LEU A 151 5.74 -9.86 1.87
N CYS A 152 4.46 -9.66 1.60
CA CYS A 152 3.97 -9.21 0.30
C CYS A 152 4.40 -7.77 -0.01
N TYR A 153 4.29 -6.85 0.95
CA TYR A 153 4.73 -5.47 0.75
C TYR A 153 6.25 -5.36 0.60
N ARG A 154 7.05 -6.12 1.36
CA ARG A 154 8.51 -6.20 1.15
C ARG A 154 8.85 -6.70 -0.25
N LYS A 155 8.13 -7.72 -0.73
CA LYS A 155 8.31 -8.23 -2.10
C LYS A 155 7.93 -7.19 -3.14
N SER A 156 6.83 -6.47 -2.94
CA SER A 156 6.39 -5.37 -3.82
C SER A 156 7.45 -4.27 -3.89
N ALA A 157 7.91 -3.78 -2.74
CA ALA A 157 8.91 -2.72 -2.67
C ALA A 157 10.23 -3.11 -3.37
N LYS A 158 10.64 -4.37 -3.27
CA LYS A 158 11.83 -4.89 -3.98
C LYS A 158 11.63 -5.02 -5.49
N LEU A 159 10.39 -5.17 -5.96
CA LEU A 159 10.09 -5.31 -7.39
C LEU A 159 9.84 -3.95 -8.07
N ASP A 160 9.50 -2.92 -7.28
CA ASP A 160 9.21 -1.56 -7.73
C ASP A 160 9.73 -0.59 -6.65
N GLU A 161 11.04 -0.35 -6.68
CA GLU A 161 11.76 0.46 -5.67
C GLU A 161 11.47 1.96 -5.83
N GLU A 162 10.94 2.37 -6.98
CA GLU A 162 10.59 3.77 -7.25
C GLU A 162 9.28 4.17 -6.57
N ASN A 163 8.42 3.20 -6.25
CA ASN A 163 7.06 3.43 -5.79
C ASN A 163 6.94 3.40 -4.25
N GLY A 164 6.61 4.56 -3.67
CA GLY A 164 6.49 4.74 -2.22
C GLY A 164 5.32 4.02 -1.57
N ILE A 165 4.34 3.50 -2.31
CA ILE A 165 3.11 2.94 -1.72
C ILE A 165 3.42 1.75 -0.81
N ALA A 166 4.23 0.78 -1.28
CA ALA A 166 4.54 -0.41 -0.50
C ALA A 166 5.29 -0.08 0.81
N LEU A 167 6.19 0.91 0.76
CA LEU A 167 6.89 1.44 1.93
C LEU A 167 5.90 2.05 2.93
N ASN A 168 4.96 2.88 2.46
CA ASN A 168 3.92 3.43 3.31
C ASN A 168 3.09 2.32 4.01
N GLN A 169 2.70 1.29 3.27
CA GLN A 169 1.94 0.18 3.85
C GLN A 169 2.74 -0.60 4.90
N LEU A 170 4.05 -0.77 4.72
CA LEU A 170 4.94 -1.34 5.74
C LEU A 170 4.94 -0.49 7.01
N GLY A 171 5.03 0.83 6.88
CA GLY A 171 4.95 1.77 8.01
C GLY A 171 3.66 1.60 8.81
N LEU A 172 2.51 1.56 8.13
CA LEU A 172 1.20 1.36 8.77
C LEU A 172 1.12 0.04 9.55
N LEU A 173 1.75 -1.03 9.05
CA LEU A 173 1.75 -2.32 9.73
C LEU A 173 2.64 -2.32 10.98
N VAL A 174 3.73 -1.55 11.02
CA VAL A 174 4.69 -1.63 12.13
C VAL A 174 4.58 -0.50 13.14
N GLN A 175 3.81 0.58 12.84
CA GLN A 175 3.78 1.80 13.65
C GLN A 175 3.45 1.60 15.14
N GLU A 176 2.58 0.65 15.48
CA GLU A 176 2.24 0.38 16.88
C GLU A 176 3.38 -0.33 17.63
N ALA A 177 4.03 -1.30 16.97
CA ALA A 177 5.10 -2.10 17.57
C ALA A 177 6.46 -1.40 17.53
N SER A 178 6.72 -0.61 16.49
CA SER A 178 7.97 0.12 16.28
C SER A 178 7.72 1.45 15.55
N PRO A 179 7.35 2.51 16.30
CA PRO A 179 7.12 3.85 15.75
C PRO A 179 8.31 4.39 14.96
N THR A 180 9.54 4.19 15.46
CA THR A 180 10.77 4.64 14.79
C THR A 180 10.96 3.95 13.44
N CYS A 181 10.72 2.63 13.34
CA CYS A 181 10.74 1.94 12.05
C CYS A 181 9.63 2.43 11.11
N ALA A 182 8.44 2.75 11.63
CA ALA A 182 7.38 3.30 10.81
C ALA A 182 7.72 4.70 10.26
N LEU A 183 8.36 5.56 11.07
CA LEU A 183 8.88 6.84 10.59
C LEU A 183 9.86 6.65 9.44
N LEU A 184 10.80 5.70 9.55
CA LEU A 184 11.69 5.36 8.45
C LEU A 184 10.90 5.02 7.17
N TYR A 185 9.93 4.13 7.26
CA TYR A 185 9.13 3.72 6.11
C TYR A 185 8.29 4.85 5.50
N PHE A 186 7.66 5.69 6.32
CA PHE A 186 6.89 6.83 5.84
C PHE A 186 7.79 7.88 5.17
N LEU A 187 8.96 8.16 5.74
CA LEU A 187 9.91 9.08 5.14
C LEU A 187 10.49 8.52 3.83
N LEU A 188 10.81 7.22 3.77
CA LEU A 188 11.21 6.56 2.51
C LEU A 188 10.09 6.66 1.46
N ALA A 189 8.83 6.47 1.85
CA ALA A 189 7.68 6.58 0.96
C ALA A 189 7.46 8.01 0.42
N ASP A 190 7.76 9.05 1.21
CA ASP A 190 7.66 10.46 0.81
C ASP A 190 8.86 10.91 -0.07
N ASN A 191 10.02 10.31 0.14
CA ASN A 191 11.26 10.58 -0.61
C ASN A 191 11.46 9.67 -1.83
N ALA A 192 10.58 8.70 -2.06
CA ALA A 192 10.63 7.85 -3.24
C ALA A 192 10.46 8.67 -4.55
N PRO A 193 11.01 8.21 -5.69
CA PRO A 193 10.82 8.84 -6.99
C PRO A 193 9.34 9.04 -7.36
N LEU A 194 8.50 8.04 -7.06
CA LEU A 194 7.04 8.11 -7.12
C LEU A 194 6.53 8.11 -5.67
N PRO A 195 6.43 9.29 -5.03
CA PRO A 195 6.10 9.38 -3.63
C PRO A 195 4.64 9.01 -3.37
N PHE A 196 4.36 8.49 -2.16
CA PHE A 196 2.99 8.30 -1.72
C PHE A 196 2.47 9.58 -1.04
N ASP A 197 1.44 10.21 -1.62
CA ASP A 197 0.91 11.50 -1.15
C ASP A 197 0.53 11.53 0.34
N GLY A 198 0.03 10.41 0.88
CA GLY A 198 -0.35 10.29 2.28
C GLY A 198 0.82 10.10 3.26
N ALA A 199 2.04 9.88 2.78
CA ALA A 199 3.19 9.52 3.62
C ALA A 199 3.58 10.66 4.57
N TYR A 200 3.63 11.90 4.09
CA TYR A 200 3.91 13.07 4.93
C TYR A 200 2.89 13.23 6.06
N THR A 201 1.59 13.05 5.76
CA THR A 201 0.52 13.10 6.76
C THR A 201 0.68 12.00 7.81
N ASN A 202 1.16 10.81 7.42
CA ASN A 202 1.46 9.72 8.35
C ASN A 202 2.66 10.05 9.26
N VAL A 203 3.70 10.71 8.74
CA VAL A 203 4.82 11.23 9.57
C VAL A 203 4.29 12.19 10.64
N ILE A 204 3.54 13.21 10.24
CA ILE A 204 3.00 14.21 11.19
C ILE A 204 2.10 13.55 12.24
N SER A 205 1.19 12.68 11.80
CA SER A 205 0.25 12.00 12.69
C SER A 205 0.99 11.13 13.71
N LEU A 206 1.99 10.37 13.28
CA LEU A 206 2.77 9.51 14.16
C LEU A 206 3.59 10.33 15.16
N LEU A 207 4.24 11.42 14.74
CA LEU A 207 5.00 12.29 15.65
C LEU A 207 4.10 12.90 16.75
N LYS A 208 2.91 13.39 16.38
CA LYS A 208 1.92 13.90 17.35
C LYS A 208 1.48 12.81 18.33
N GLN A 209 1.17 11.62 17.84
CA GLN A 209 0.79 10.48 18.68
C GLN A 209 1.91 10.10 19.67
N GLN A 210 3.17 10.09 19.23
CA GLN A 210 4.29 9.77 20.11
C GLN A 210 4.51 10.82 21.21
N LYS A 211 4.30 12.10 20.90
CA LYS A 211 4.34 13.20 21.88
C LYS A 211 3.27 13.03 22.95
N GLU A 212 2.03 12.72 22.55
CA GLU A 212 0.91 12.50 23.48
C GLU A 212 1.16 11.30 24.40
N GLN A 213 1.79 10.25 23.88
CA GLN A 213 2.17 9.06 24.65
C GLN A 213 3.38 9.27 25.57
N LYS A 214 4.00 10.45 25.56
CA LYS A 214 5.20 10.81 26.36
C LYS A 214 6.32 9.77 26.27
N LYS A 215 6.49 9.12 25.11
CA LYS A 215 7.58 8.15 24.94
C LYS A 215 8.90 8.89 24.79
N GLU A 216 9.88 8.51 25.60
CA GLU A 216 11.22 9.10 25.58
C GLU A 216 12.04 8.53 24.42
N ASN A 217 11.97 9.19 23.26
CA ASN A 217 12.87 8.92 22.15
C ASN A 217 13.41 10.26 21.62
N SER A 218 14.70 10.52 21.85
CA SER A 218 15.37 11.77 21.49
C SER A 218 15.25 12.08 19.98
N THR A 219 15.35 11.06 19.12
CA THR A 219 15.17 11.20 17.66
C THR A 219 13.75 11.66 17.35
N VAL A 220 12.73 11.06 17.96
CA VAL A 220 11.32 11.44 17.74
C VAL A 220 11.05 12.87 18.22
N PHE A 221 11.63 13.30 19.34
CA PHE A 221 11.43 14.67 19.84
C PHE A 221 12.01 15.74 18.91
N ILE A 222 13.22 15.53 18.37
CA ILE A 222 13.78 16.44 17.38
C ILE A 222 12.88 16.53 16.16
N LEU A 223 12.46 15.38 15.63
CA LEU A 223 11.61 15.34 14.45
C LEU A 223 10.26 16.01 14.69
N GLU A 224 9.63 15.74 15.84
CA GLU A 224 8.38 16.40 16.20
C GLU A 224 8.54 17.91 16.19
N HIS A 225 9.57 18.43 16.87
CA HIS A 225 9.86 19.86 16.90
C HIS A 225 10.09 20.44 15.50
N CYS A 226 10.88 19.77 14.66
CA CYS A 226 11.16 20.19 13.29
C CYS A 226 9.91 20.24 12.40
N PHE A 227 9.00 19.28 12.55
CA PHE A 227 7.83 19.15 11.66
C PHE A 227 6.60 19.92 12.14
N THR A 228 6.48 20.25 13.44
CA THR A 228 5.24 20.82 14.00
C THR A 228 5.39 22.23 14.55
N CYS A 229 6.53 22.58 15.18
CA CYS A 229 6.65 23.79 15.99
C CYS A 229 8.07 24.36 16.06
N PHE A 230 8.79 24.38 14.93
CA PHE A 230 10.20 24.73 14.88
C PHE A 230 10.51 26.10 15.53
N ARG A 231 11.49 26.09 16.43
CA ARG A 231 12.13 27.25 17.08
C ARG A 231 13.61 26.98 17.20
N GLN A 232 14.44 27.90 16.72
CA GLN A 232 15.88 27.69 16.62
C GLN A 232 16.54 27.39 17.97
N SER A 233 16.33 28.23 18.98
CA SER A 233 16.96 28.06 20.30
C SER A 233 16.62 26.72 20.96
N TYR A 234 15.36 26.27 20.82
CA TYR A 234 14.95 24.98 21.37
C TYR A 234 15.47 23.80 20.53
N PHE A 235 15.58 23.98 19.21
CA PHE A 235 16.18 22.97 18.35
C PHE A 235 17.66 22.75 18.69
N GLU A 236 18.43 23.81 18.94
CA GLU A 236 19.84 23.73 19.34
C GLU A 236 20.01 22.91 20.65
N GLU A 237 19.14 23.14 21.63
CA GLU A 237 19.12 22.35 22.87
C GLU A 237 18.80 20.86 22.63
N LEU A 238 17.76 20.57 21.83
CA LEU A 238 17.38 19.20 21.49
C LEU A 238 18.48 18.49 20.68
N ALA A 239 19.10 19.18 19.73
CA ALA A 239 20.18 18.66 18.90
C ALA A 239 21.42 18.29 19.72
N ALA A 240 21.79 19.10 20.71
CA ALA A 240 22.88 18.79 21.64
C ALA A 240 22.57 17.50 22.43
N LYS A 241 21.38 17.42 23.05
CA LYS A 241 20.93 16.24 23.82
C LYS A 241 20.89 14.97 22.98
N TRP A 242 20.41 15.06 21.74
CA TRP A 242 20.38 13.92 20.82
C TRP A 242 21.80 13.48 20.43
N SER A 243 22.70 14.43 20.16
CA SER A 243 24.08 14.12 19.80
C SER A 243 24.80 13.37 20.93
N GLU A 244 24.65 13.83 22.18
CA GLU A 244 25.17 13.13 23.36
C GLU A 244 24.59 11.71 23.50
N CYS A 245 23.28 11.57 23.25
CA CYS A 245 22.60 10.28 23.28
C CYS A 245 23.14 9.31 22.21
N ILE A 246 23.37 9.79 20.99
CA ILE A 246 23.92 8.97 19.90
C ILE A 246 25.38 8.60 20.16
N ILE A 247 26.20 9.52 20.63
CA ILE A 247 27.62 9.25 20.94
C ILE A 247 27.74 8.16 22.01
N SER A 248 26.99 8.26 23.11
CA SER A 248 26.98 7.20 24.14
C SER A 248 26.47 5.85 23.63
N GLN A 249 25.56 5.84 22.64
CA GLN A 249 25.08 4.61 21.99
C GLN A 249 26.05 4.04 20.94
N LEU A 250 26.94 4.86 20.36
CA LEU A 250 27.99 4.40 19.45
C LEU A 250 29.07 3.60 20.20
N GLU A 251 29.32 3.97 21.45
CA GLU A 251 30.28 3.30 22.34
C GLU A 251 29.75 1.96 22.87
N THR A 252 28.44 1.72 22.74
CA THR A 252 27.77 0.47 23.11
C THR A 252 27.35 -0.30 21.85
N GLN A 253 27.14 -1.62 21.92
CA GLN A 253 26.85 -2.47 20.74
C GLN A 253 25.46 -2.22 20.09
N HIS A 254 24.94 -0.99 20.13
CA HIS A 254 23.63 -0.59 19.61
C HIS A 254 23.71 0.06 18.21
N ALA A 255 24.64 -0.39 17.37
CA ALA A 255 24.89 0.16 16.03
C ALA A 255 23.62 0.26 15.15
N PHE A 256 22.67 -0.68 15.29
CA PHE A 256 21.41 -0.65 14.56
C PHE A 256 20.52 0.55 14.93
N HIS A 257 20.41 0.88 16.22
CA HIS A 257 19.58 2.01 16.68
C HIS A 257 20.15 3.35 16.26
N VAL A 258 21.47 3.47 16.31
CA VAL A 258 22.18 4.66 15.83
C VAL A 258 22.00 4.82 14.32
N ALA A 259 22.25 3.76 13.55
CA ALA A 259 22.06 3.78 12.10
C ALA A 259 20.62 4.15 11.71
N LEU A 260 19.63 3.56 12.38
CA LEU A 260 18.22 3.89 12.16
C LEU A 260 17.93 5.37 12.44
N SER A 261 18.40 5.90 13.57
CA SER A 261 18.17 7.29 13.95
C SER A 261 18.79 8.27 12.95
N ILE A 262 20.03 8.01 12.51
CA ILE A 262 20.72 8.82 11.51
C ILE A 262 19.95 8.81 10.19
N ASN A 263 19.55 7.64 9.69
CA ASN A 263 18.80 7.52 8.44
C ASN A 263 17.49 8.30 8.49
N ILE A 264 16.76 8.22 9.60
CA ILE A 264 15.51 8.95 9.77
C ILE A 264 15.75 10.46 9.76
N ILE A 265 16.77 10.97 10.45
CA ILE A 265 17.09 12.42 10.45
C ILE A 265 17.45 12.90 9.05
N VAL A 266 18.28 12.14 8.32
CA VAL A 266 18.67 12.50 6.95
C VAL A 266 17.44 12.57 6.04
N LEU A 267 16.58 11.55 6.07
CA LEU A 267 15.37 11.54 5.25
C LEU A 267 14.38 12.65 5.66
N ALA A 268 14.26 12.91 6.96
CA ALA A 268 13.45 14.01 7.49
C ALA A 268 13.91 15.38 6.99
N ALA A 269 15.22 15.63 7.01
CA ALA A 269 15.79 16.86 6.47
C ALA A 269 15.47 17.01 4.97
N THR A 270 15.63 15.93 4.19
CA THR A 270 15.29 15.93 2.76
C THR A 270 13.79 16.20 2.53
N THR A 271 12.91 15.57 3.30
CA THR A 271 11.46 15.83 3.24
C THR A 271 11.15 17.30 3.55
N LEU A 272 11.74 17.88 4.60
CA LEU A 272 11.50 19.28 4.98
C LEU A 272 11.99 20.24 3.89
N LEU A 273 13.16 19.99 3.29
CA LEU A 273 13.69 20.77 2.18
C LEU A 273 12.77 20.70 0.95
N LYS A 274 12.37 19.50 0.54
CA LYS A 274 11.43 19.26 -0.58
C LYS A 274 10.12 20.01 -0.40
N ARG A 275 9.63 20.15 0.83
CA ARG A 275 8.37 20.83 1.14
C ARG A 275 8.55 22.35 1.29
N ALA A 276 9.72 22.82 1.71
CA ALA A 276 10.04 24.24 1.77
C ALA A 276 10.19 24.86 0.37
N SER A 277 10.73 24.12 -0.61
CA SER A 277 10.88 24.57 -2.00
C SER A 277 9.58 24.64 -2.82
N VAL A 278 8.46 24.20 -2.26
CA VAL A 278 7.12 24.21 -2.91
C VAL A 278 6.28 25.40 -2.42
N LYS A 279 6.81 26.24 -1.53
CA LYS A 279 6.22 27.52 -1.10
C LYS A 279 6.95 28.67 -1.75
#